data_AF-A0A2V2GRD5-F1
#
_entry.id   AF-A0A2V2GRD5-F1
#
_cell.length_a   1.000
_cell.length_b   1.000
_cell.length_c   1.000
_cell.angle_alpha   90.00
_cell.angle_beta   90.00
_cell.angle_gamma   90.00
#
_symmetry.space_group_name_H-M   'P 1'
#
loop_
_entity.id
_entity.type
_entity.pdbx_description
1 polymer ?
#
loop_
_entity_poly.entity_id
_entity_poly.type
_entity_poly.pdbx_seq_one_letter_code
_entity_poly.pdbx_strand_id
1 'polypeptide(L)'
;MIDYKRICIDELKCHSYKLRSLESLPEEIRRYNEQMDGIRSATSDATPVKGGGCGREDHLINAISRRDALSANLAVVKWQTSQVEKGLACLTGKQRRILELFYIRREYGYIQRLCQEFNESERQIYYDKDEALRRYALCRYGLTEL
;
A
#
# COMPACT_ATOMS: atom_id res chain seq x y z
N MET A 1 17.99 5.66 -17.37
CA MET A 1 17.07 4.58 -17.80
C MET A 1 16.31 4.10 -16.58
N ILE A 2 14.98 4.04 -16.64
CA ILE A 2 14.16 3.62 -15.49
C ILE A 2 14.31 2.10 -15.33
N ASP A 3 14.71 1.63 -14.14
CA ASP A 3 14.80 0.20 -13.82
C ASP A 3 13.43 -0.30 -13.36
N TYR A 4 12.60 -0.70 -14.32
CA TYR A 4 11.25 -1.20 -14.06
C TYR A 4 11.24 -2.53 -13.29
N LYS A 5 12.28 -3.35 -13.43
CA LYS A 5 12.42 -4.60 -12.67
C LYS A 5 12.51 -4.28 -11.18
N ARG A 6 13.36 -3.32 -10.80
CA ARG A 6 13.48 -2.84 -9.42
C ARG A 6 12.16 -2.31 -8.90
N ILE A 7 11.49 -1.45 -9.67
CA ILE A 7 10.22 -0.84 -9.27
C ILE A 7 9.16 -1.92 -8.99
N CYS A 8 8.99 -2.89 -9.89
CA CYS A 8 8.04 -3.99 -9.67
C CYS A 8 8.34 -4.80 -8.41
N ILE A 9 9.62 -5.09 -8.15
CA ILE A 9 10.03 -5.82 -6.93
C ILE A 9 9.65 -5.01 -5.68
N ASP A 10 9.93 -3.71 -5.69
CA ASP A 10 9.64 -2.85 -4.54
C ASP A 10 8.12 -2.68 -4.33
N GLU A 11 7.34 -2.58 -5.40
CA GLU A 11 5.87 -2.58 -5.32
C GLU A 11 5.32 -3.85 -4.70
N LEU A 12 5.81 -5.02 -5.13
CA LEU A 12 5.39 -6.31 -4.58
C LEU A 12 5.79 -6.47 -3.11
N LYS A 13 7.00 -6.05 -2.73
CA LYS A 13 7.46 -6.07 -1.33
C LYS A 13 6.65 -5.17 -0.42
N CYS A 14 6.28 -3.99 -0.90
CA CYS A 14 5.49 -3.04 -0.12
C CYS A 14 4.00 -3.36 -0.09
N HIS A 15 3.52 -4.27 -0.94
CA HIS A 15 2.09 -4.54 -1.12
C HIS A 15 1.37 -4.93 0.17
N SER A 16 1.97 -5.83 0.97
CA SER A 16 1.40 -6.27 2.25
C SER A 16 1.27 -5.13 3.27
N TYR A 17 2.26 -4.23 3.33
CA TYR A 17 2.21 -3.04 4.17
C TYR A 17 1.15 -2.03 3.69
N LYS A 18 0.99 -1.87 2.38
CA LYS A 18 -0.06 -1.02 1.78
C LYS A 18 -1.45 -1.56 2.08
N LEU A 19 -1.66 -2.88 2.01
CA LEU A 19 -2.92 -3.50 2.42
C LEU A 19 -3.27 -3.20 3.88
N ARG A 20 -2.31 -3.33 4.81
CA ARG A 20 -2.51 -2.94 6.22
C ARG A 20 -2.82 -1.44 6.37
N SER A 21 -2.17 -0.60 5.56
CA SER A 21 -2.43 0.84 5.58
C SER A 21 -3.84 1.19 5.13
N LEU A 22 -4.47 0.37 4.28
CA LEU A 22 -5.88 0.54 3.91
C LEU A 22 -6.85 0.31 5.07
N GLU A 23 -6.44 -0.45 6.08
CA GLU A 23 -7.20 -0.67 7.30
C GLU A 23 -6.95 0.44 8.33
N SER A 24 -5.69 0.82 8.53
CA SER A 24 -5.29 1.78 9.57
C SER A 24 -5.59 3.25 9.21
N LEU A 25 -5.41 3.66 7.95
CA LEU A 25 -5.62 5.06 7.54
C LEU A 25 -7.07 5.54 7.77
N PRO A 26 -8.12 4.76 7.45
CA PRO A 26 -9.49 5.13 7.80
C PRO A 26 -9.76 5.28 9.30
N GLU A 27 -9.08 4.51 10.16
CA GLU A 27 -9.21 4.63 11.62
C GLU A 27 -8.61 5.95 12.11
N GLU A 28 -7.42 6.33 11.62
CA GLU A 28 -6.81 7.61 11.95
C GLU A 28 -7.64 8.79 11.43
N ILE A 29 -8.20 8.69 10.22
CA ILE A 29 -9.12 9.71 9.69
C ILE A 29 -10.36 9.87 10.59
N ARG A 30 -10.95 8.76 11.06
CA ARG A 30 -12.08 8.78 12.00
C ARG A 30 -11.71 9.47 13.31
N ARG A 31 -10.56 9.15 13.88
CA ARG A 31 -10.05 9.79 15.10
C ARG A 31 -9.91 11.30 14.95
N TYR A 32 -9.37 11.79 13.84
CA TYR A 32 -9.27 13.24 13.60
C TYR A 32 -10.66 13.89 13.42
N ASN A 33 -11.62 13.23 12.78
CA ASN A 33 -12.99 13.73 12.68
C ASN A 33 -13.64 13.87 14.07
N GLU A 34 -13.51 12.86 14.94
CA GLU A 34 -14.02 12.90 16.32
C GLU A 34 -13.38 14.04 17.14
N GLN A 35 -12.07 14.26 16.99
CA GLN A 35 -11.39 15.39 17.63
C GLN A 35 -11.95 16.74 17.16
N MET A 36 -12.20 16.88 15.86
CA MET A 36 -12.78 18.11 15.30
C MET A 36 -14.21 18.34 15.81
N ASP A 37 -15.04 17.29 15.89
CA ASP A 37 -16.41 17.38 16.38
C ASP A 37 -16.46 17.69 17.88
N GLY A 38 -15.55 17.11 18.67
CA GLY A 38 -15.39 17.44 20.09
C GLY A 38 -14.99 18.90 20.34
N ILE A 39 -14.08 19.44 19.52
CA ILE A 39 -13.70 20.87 19.58
C ILE A 39 -14.91 21.76 19.25
N ARG A 40 -15.70 21.39 18.23
CA ARG A 40 -16.91 22.11 17.82
C ARG A 40 -18.03 22.06 18.86
N SER A 41 -18.28 20.92 19.50
CA SER A 41 -19.32 20.81 20.52
C SER A 41 -19.06 21.76 21.70
N ALA A 42 -17.79 21.91 22.11
CA ALA A 42 -17.35 22.84 23.14
C ALA A 42 -17.45 24.34 22.74
N THR A 43 -17.74 24.66 21.47
CA THR A 43 -17.93 26.06 21.03
C THR A 43 -19.28 26.64 21.43
N SER A 44 -20.25 25.81 21.79
CA SER A 44 -21.63 26.23 22.06
C SER A 44 -21.80 27.01 23.38
N ASP A 45 -20.84 26.92 24.31
CA ASP A 45 -20.99 27.42 25.70
C ASP A 45 -20.02 28.55 26.12
N ALA A 46 -19.07 28.99 25.28
CA ALA A 46 -18.03 29.94 25.70
C ALA A 46 -18.09 31.29 24.96
N THR A 47 -18.36 32.37 25.71
CA THR A 47 -18.26 33.77 25.23
C THR A 47 -16.79 34.15 25.02
N PRO A 48 -16.38 34.73 23.87
CA PRO A 48 -14.97 34.96 23.59
C PRO A 48 -14.44 36.23 24.29
N VAL A 49 -13.37 36.09 25.07
CA VAL A 49 -12.61 37.23 25.63
C VAL A 49 -11.49 37.61 24.64
N LYS A 50 -11.49 38.88 24.22
CA LYS A 50 -10.56 39.48 23.25
C LYS A 50 -9.08 39.25 23.62
N GLY A 51 -8.29 38.78 22.66
CA GLY A 51 -6.85 39.04 22.57
C GLY A 51 -5.95 37.87 22.97
N GLY A 52 -5.69 36.98 22.01
CA GLY A 52 -4.68 35.92 22.12
C GLY A 52 -5.03 34.81 21.14
N GLY A 53 -4.19 34.59 20.12
CA GLY A 53 -4.37 33.50 19.16
C GLY A 53 -4.68 32.22 19.92
N CYS A 54 -5.87 31.69 19.70
CA CYS A 54 -6.40 30.62 20.53
C CYS A 54 -5.71 29.34 20.09
N GLY A 55 -4.88 28.73 20.94
CA GLY A 55 -4.25 27.43 20.61
C GLY A 55 -5.26 26.38 20.13
N ARG A 56 -6.55 26.55 20.45
CA ARG A 56 -7.66 25.71 19.95
C ARG A 56 -7.96 25.90 18.45
N GLU A 57 -7.89 27.12 17.91
CA GLU A 57 -8.00 27.37 16.46
C GLU A 57 -6.84 26.71 15.72
N ASP A 58 -5.61 26.88 16.25
CA ASP A 58 -4.42 26.22 15.71
C ASP A 58 -4.54 24.69 15.79
N HIS A 59 -5.09 24.14 16.88
CA HIS A 59 -5.36 22.70 16.98
C HIS A 59 -6.38 22.22 15.94
N LEU A 60 -7.44 22.99 15.68
CA LEU A 60 -8.46 22.65 14.68
C LEU A 60 -7.88 22.69 13.26
N ILE A 61 -7.12 23.74 12.92
CA ILE A 61 -6.44 23.87 11.63
C ILE A 61 -5.48 22.69 11.41
N ASN A 62 -4.70 22.34 12.43
CA ASN A 62 -3.80 21.18 12.37
C ASN A 62 -4.55 19.86 12.17
N ALA A 63 -5.68 19.66 12.86
CA ALA A 63 -6.50 18.45 12.70
C ALA A 63 -7.07 18.33 11.28
N ILE A 64 -7.56 19.43 10.70
CA ILE A 64 -8.03 19.48 9.31
C ILE A 64 -6.90 19.11 8.35
N SER A 65 -5.76 19.78 8.47
CA SER A 65 -4.62 19.55 7.58
C SER A 65 -4.15 18.10 7.62
N ARG A 66 -4.06 17.49 8.81
CA ARG A 66 -3.65 16.08 8.97
C ARG A 66 -4.68 15.11 8.38
N ARG A 67 -5.97 15.36 8.60
CA ARG A 67 -7.04 14.52 8.03
C ARG A 67 -7.08 14.57 6.51
N ASP A 68 -6.88 15.75 5.92
CA ASP A 68 -6.84 15.91 4.47
C ASP A 68 -5.61 15.21 3.87
N ALA A 69 -4.44 15.34 4.50
CA ALA A 69 -3.23 14.63 4.10
C ALA A 69 -3.41 13.09 4.18
N LEU A 70 -4.01 12.59 5.25
CA LEU A 70 -4.30 11.15 5.40
C LEU A 70 -5.32 10.67 4.35
N SER A 71 -6.33 11.49 4.03
CA SER A 71 -7.34 11.17 3.02
C SER A 71 -6.74 11.09 1.62
N ALA A 72 -5.85 12.04 1.27
CA ALA A 72 -5.11 12.01 0.03
C ALA A 72 -4.19 10.78 -0.03
N ASN A 73 -3.47 10.47 1.05
CA ASN A 73 -2.64 9.28 1.14
C ASN A 73 -3.47 8.00 0.97
N LEU A 74 -4.63 7.90 1.61
CA LEU A 74 -5.54 6.76 1.46
C LEU A 74 -5.97 6.56 0.00
N ALA A 75 -6.28 7.64 -0.73
CA ALA A 75 -6.63 7.55 -2.15
C ALA A 75 -5.45 7.01 -2.99
N VAL A 76 -4.22 7.48 -2.72
CA VAL A 76 -3.00 7.00 -3.39
C VAL A 76 -2.75 5.53 -3.09
N VAL A 77 -2.80 5.11 -1.82
CA VAL A 77 -2.59 3.72 -1.41
C VAL A 77 -3.64 2.80 -2.04
N LYS A 78 -4.92 3.19 -2.03
CA LYS A 78 -6.00 2.44 -2.69
C LYS A 78 -5.72 2.22 -4.17
N TRP A 79 -5.34 3.29 -4.87
CA TRP A 79 -5.00 3.21 -6.28
C TRP A 79 -3.79 2.29 -6.49
N GLN A 80 -2.70 2.46 -5.74
CA GLN A 80 -1.49 1.65 -5.87
C GLN A 80 -1.78 0.15 -5.64
N THR A 81 -2.49 -0.19 -4.57
CA THR A 81 -2.89 -1.57 -4.25
C THR A 81 -3.77 -2.15 -5.35
N SER A 82 -4.74 -1.37 -5.87
CA SER A 82 -5.60 -1.82 -6.98
C SER A 82 -4.80 -2.14 -8.23
N GLN A 83 -3.83 -1.28 -8.59
CA GLN A 83 -2.95 -1.56 -9.73
C GLN A 83 -2.11 -2.83 -9.48
N VAL A 84 -1.67 -3.11 -8.24
CA VAL A 84 -0.81 -4.28 -7.96
C VAL A 84 -1.64 -5.54 -8.12
N GLU A 85 -2.84 -5.56 -7.56
CA GLU A 85 -3.77 -6.68 -7.71
C GLU A 85 -4.17 -6.92 -9.16
N LYS A 86 -4.41 -5.88 -9.96
CA LYS A 86 -4.65 -6.02 -11.40
C LYS A 86 -3.48 -6.69 -12.13
N GLY A 87 -2.25 -6.23 -11.86
CA GLY A 87 -1.05 -6.86 -12.43
C GLY A 87 -0.87 -8.31 -12.00
N LEU A 88 -1.14 -8.63 -10.73
CA LEU A 88 -1.10 -10.00 -10.21
C LEU A 88 -2.21 -10.89 -10.77
N ALA A 89 -3.38 -10.33 -11.13
CA ALA A 89 -4.50 -11.07 -11.68
C ALA A 89 -4.25 -11.57 -13.11
N CYS A 90 -3.34 -10.94 -13.85
CA CYS A 90 -2.93 -11.38 -15.19
C CYS A 90 -1.96 -12.57 -15.16
N LEU A 91 -1.40 -12.92 -14.00
CA LEU A 91 -0.46 -14.01 -13.85
C LEU A 91 -1.20 -15.34 -13.69
N THR A 92 -0.57 -16.44 -14.12
CA THR A 92 -1.08 -17.78 -13.81
C THR A 92 -1.00 -18.04 -12.30
N GLY A 93 -1.79 -18.99 -11.79
CA GLY A 93 -1.76 -19.37 -10.37
C GLY A 93 -0.34 -19.70 -9.88
N LYS A 94 0.43 -20.45 -10.69
CA LYS A 94 1.84 -20.75 -10.43
C LYS A 94 2.71 -19.50 -10.36
N GLN A 95 2.61 -18.62 -11.35
CA GLN A 95 3.39 -17.38 -11.40
C GLN A 95 3.08 -16.46 -10.21
N ARG A 96 1.80 -16.30 -9.88
CA ARG A 96 1.36 -15.55 -8.70
C ARG A 96 1.93 -16.15 -7.42
N ARG A 97 1.88 -17.48 -7.27
CA ARG A 97 2.41 -18.19 -6.11
C ARG A 97 3.92 -18.02 -5.94
N ILE A 98 4.67 -18.09 -7.04
CA ILE A 98 6.11 -17.83 -7.04
C ILE A 98 6.39 -16.39 -6.59
N LEU A 99 5.78 -15.38 -7.21
CA LEU A 99 6.04 -13.98 -6.83
C LEU A 99 5.61 -13.66 -5.40
N GLU A 100 4.53 -14.29 -4.93
CA GLU A 100 4.07 -14.17 -3.55
C GLU A 100 5.17 -14.60 -2.58
N LEU A 101 5.70 -15.81 -2.72
CA LEU A 101 6.72 -16.34 -1.81
C LEU A 101 8.09 -15.68 -1.99
N PHE A 102 8.40 -15.13 -3.17
CA PHE A 102 9.66 -14.42 -3.38
C PHE A 102 9.65 -12.99 -2.81
N TYR A 103 8.55 -12.25 -2.97
CA TYR A 103 8.54 -10.81 -2.72
C TYR A 103 7.48 -10.32 -1.75
N ILE A 104 6.29 -10.92 -1.70
CA ILE A 104 5.17 -10.41 -0.88
C ILE A 104 5.19 -11.00 0.54
N ARG A 105 5.27 -12.32 0.64
CA ARG A 105 5.25 -13.12 1.86
C ARG A 105 6.37 -14.13 1.82
N ARG A 106 7.59 -13.65 2.03
CA ARG A 106 8.76 -14.53 2.04
C ARG A 106 8.78 -15.40 3.29
N GLU A 107 8.70 -16.70 3.07
CA GLU A 107 8.70 -17.70 4.13
C GLU A 107 10.03 -18.47 4.17
N TYR A 108 10.34 -19.09 5.31
CA TYR A 108 11.53 -19.94 5.41
C TYR A 108 11.40 -21.19 4.53
N GLY A 109 12.46 -21.52 3.78
CA GLY A 109 12.49 -22.66 2.87
C GLY A 109 11.55 -22.53 1.66
N TYR A 110 11.19 -21.31 1.27
CA TYR A 110 10.22 -21.06 0.19
C TYR A 110 10.60 -21.72 -1.13
N ILE A 111 11.89 -21.81 -1.47
CA ILE A 111 12.38 -22.48 -2.69
C ILE A 111 12.01 -23.96 -2.64
N GLN A 112 12.36 -24.65 -1.55
CA GLN A 112 12.10 -26.09 -1.41
C GLN A 112 10.60 -26.39 -1.44
N ARG A 113 9.77 -25.53 -0.84
CA ARG A 113 8.31 -25.65 -0.92
C ARG A 113 7.79 -25.49 -2.34
N LEU A 114 8.26 -24.48 -3.08
CA LEU A 114 7.89 -24.28 -4.48
C LEU A 114 8.31 -25.46 -5.36
N CYS A 115 9.51 -26.00 -5.13
CA CYS A 115 10.00 -27.19 -5.81
C CYS A 115 9.11 -28.41 -5.55
N GLN A 116 8.68 -28.62 -4.30
CA GLN A 116 7.76 -29.71 -3.93
C GLN A 116 6.36 -29.48 -4.49
N GLU A 117 5.83 -28.26 -4.39
CA GLU A 117 4.48 -27.88 -4.83
C GLU A 117 4.31 -28.04 -6.35
N PHE A 118 5.33 -27.70 -7.14
CA PHE A 118 5.31 -27.77 -8.60
C PHE A 118 6.07 -28.95 -9.19
N ASN A 119 6.70 -29.79 -8.36
CA ASN A 119 7.56 -30.90 -8.78
C ASN A 119 8.67 -30.47 -9.76
N GLU A 120 9.37 -29.39 -9.43
CA GLU A 120 10.35 -28.75 -10.30
C GLU A 120 11.69 -28.47 -9.60
N SER A 121 12.76 -28.40 -10.39
CA SER A 121 14.08 -28.02 -9.88
C SER A 121 14.12 -26.55 -9.44
N GLU A 122 15.02 -26.21 -8.51
CA GLU A 122 15.21 -24.82 -8.07
C GLU A 122 15.51 -23.88 -9.24
N ARG A 123 16.31 -24.37 -10.22
CA ARG A 123 16.65 -23.62 -11.43
C ARG A 123 15.39 -23.23 -12.23
N GLN A 124 14.44 -24.15 -12.38
CA GLN A 124 13.18 -23.87 -13.08
C GLN A 124 12.35 -22.82 -12.32
N ILE A 125 12.29 -22.90 -10.99
CA ILE A 125 11.59 -21.91 -10.17
C ILE A 125 12.17 -20.49 -10.37
N TYR A 126 13.50 -20.35 -10.45
CA TYR A 126 14.12 -19.05 -10.73
C TYR A 126 13.80 -18.52 -12.14
N TYR A 127 13.78 -19.39 -13.16
CA TYR A 127 13.36 -18.99 -14.50
C TYR A 127 11.89 -18.55 -14.52
N ASP A 128 11.01 -19.31 -13.88
CA ASP A 128 9.59 -18.99 -13.80
C ASP A 128 9.32 -17.72 -13.02
N LYS A 129 10.13 -17.43 -11.98
CA LYS A 129 10.10 -16.16 -11.26
C LYS A 129 10.45 -14.99 -12.17
N ASP A 130 11.51 -15.11 -12.98
CA ASP A 130 11.90 -14.05 -13.91
C ASP A 130 10.84 -13.83 -14.99
N GLU A 131 10.24 -14.90 -15.51
CA GLU A 131 9.12 -14.83 -16.46
C GLU A 131 7.88 -14.19 -15.83
N ALA A 132 7.52 -14.59 -14.60
CA ALA A 132 6.40 -14.02 -13.87
C ALA A 132 6.59 -12.52 -13.62
N LEU A 133 7.81 -12.12 -13.22
CA LEU A 133 8.13 -10.70 -13.00
C LEU A 133 8.09 -9.93 -14.32
N ARG A 134 8.51 -10.56 -15.43
CA ARG A 134 8.40 -9.95 -16.75
C ARG A 134 6.95 -9.67 -17.10
N ARG A 135 6.09 -10.70 -17.06
CA ARG A 135 4.64 -10.55 -17.35
C ARG A 135 3.97 -9.54 -16.44
N TYR A 136 4.31 -9.54 -15.15
CA TYR A 136 3.78 -8.56 -14.21
C TYR A 136 4.09 -7.13 -14.66
N ALA A 137 5.33 -6.84 -15.05
CA ALA A 137 5.72 -5.51 -15.50
C ALA A 137 5.07 -5.14 -16.85
N LEU A 138 4.93 -6.08 -17.79
CA LEU A 138 4.19 -5.86 -19.03
C LEU A 138 2.76 -5.42 -18.72
N CYS A 139 2.07 -6.12 -17.81
CA CYS A 139 0.70 -5.77 -17.40
C CYS A 139 0.62 -4.44 -16.65
N ARG A 140 1.63 -4.10 -15.85
CA ARG A 140 1.67 -2.89 -15.02
C ARG A 140 1.98 -1.62 -15.81
N TYR A 141 2.92 -1.72 -16.74
CA TYR A 141 3.53 -0.56 -17.39
C TYR A 141 3.44 -0.58 -18.91
N GLY A 142 2.90 -1.65 -19.51
CA GLY A 142 2.81 -1.79 -20.97
C GLY A 142 4.17 -1.88 -21.67
N LEU A 143 5.21 -2.26 -20.95
CA LEU A 143 6.56 -2.39 -21.50
C LEU A 143 6.61 -3.58 -22.47
N THR A 144 7.64 -3.65 -23.31
CA THR A 144 7.87 -4.79 -24.22
C THR A 144 9.18 -5.52 -23.87
N GLU A 145 10.11 -4.86 -23.17
CA GLU A 145 11.42 -5.40 -22.80
C GLU A 145 11.80 -5.01 -21.35
N LEU A 146 12.41 -5.95 -20.62
CA LEU A 146 12.83 -5.87 -19.22
C LEU A 146 14.17 -6.57 -19.01
#